data_AF-A0A0B7MHD2-F1
#
_entry.id   AF-A0A0B7MHD2-F1
#
_cell.length_a   1.000
_cell.length_b   1.000
_cell.length_c   1.000
_cell.angle_alpha   90.00
_cell.angle_beta   90.00
_cell.angle_gamma   90.00
#
_symmetry.space_group_name_H-M   'P 1'
#
loop_
_entity.id
_entity.type
_entity.pdbx_description
1 polymer ?
#
loop_
_entity_poly.entity_id
_entity_poly.type
_entity_poly.pdbx_seq_one_letter_code
_entity_poly.pdbx_strand_id
1 'polypeptide(L)'
;MFKNKPVLLLLGAIGVFVIIILSCIIYISVAWKGKIVPGVQVEWIEVGGLTQDEAEQKISEVQQEFLSAPVEITASEERVSLSRGELGFSIDAKKPAQQAYQVGREGSISKRISQTWYAYHKQVVIPCPEVMIDTQQVESILASFSEGLDEPQDARLIIDDRDQITIIPSKTGIAVDLDVSLDDLKLFKQPFAGEIELQYKEELPKVSTADIEAMGINGIISSFTTKFDASNYNRSYNIALAAKALNNTLIKPGEVFSFNKRVGPRTAKSGYREAIIIESNVFVPGLGGGVCQVSSTLYNTVLLAGLEITERSNHSLAITYVPLGRDAAVSYGYQDLKFRNNLKSHIYIKTYVGKGSLTMKIFGNTQQRKNVSLETVVNSVINPKVTTKDDPNLLKGKTVVEKAGAKGYRVTAYRIINGSKQLLSQNYYRPTDQVVRVGTKEPSAEPRPNPNPEPKPEPEPKPPEPEPEPEPEPEPEPET
;
A
#
# COMPACT_ATOMS: atom_id res chain seq x y z
N MET A 1 5.21 -56.98 -96.17
CA MET A 1 5.72 -56.08 -95.11
C MET A 1 5.45 -54.64 -95.52
N PHE A 2 5.22 -53.70 -94.59
CA PHE A 2 4.90 -52.27 -94.79
C PHE A 2 3.42 -51.86 -94.97
N LYS A 3 2.53 -52.28 -94.06
CA LYS A 3 1.15 -51.73 -93.96
C LYS A 3 1.01 -50.48 -93.06
N ASN A 4 2.10 -49.92 -92.51
CA ASN A 4 2.03 -48.91 -91.43
C ASN A 4 2.66 -47.53 -91.74
N LYS A 5 3.04 -47.21 -93.00
CA LYS A 5 3.66 -45.91 -93.34
C LYS A 5 2.87 -44.65 -92.92
N PRO A 6 1.53 -44.56 -93.07
CA PRO A 6 0.78 -43.37 -92.62
C PRO A 6 0.71 -43.26 -91.09
N VAL A 7 0.70 -44.39 -90.37
CA VAL A 7 0.75 -44.42 -88.89
C VAL A 7 2.12 -43.94 -88.39
N LEU A 8 3.20 -44.29 -89.11
CA LEU A 8 4.56 -43.84 -88.78
C LEU A 8 4.73 -42.32 -88.98
N LEU A 9 4.13 -41.75 -90.04
CA LEU A 9 4.12 -40.30 -90.29
C LEU A 9 3.27 -39.54 -89.26
N LEU A 10 2.11 -40.09 -88.88
CA LEU A 10 1.26 -39.51 -87.84
C LEU A 10 1.96 -39.52 -86.46
N LEU A 11 2.60 -40.63 -86.09
CA LEU A 11 3.39 -40.72 -84.86
C LEU A 11 4.59 -39.77 -84.86
N GLY A 12 5.24 -39.58 -86.02
CA GLY A 12 6.31 -38.59 -86.19
C GLY A 12 5.81 -37.15 -86.03
N ALA A 13 4.65 -36.80 -86.60
CA ALA A 13 4.02 -35.48 -86.46
C ALA A 13 3.58 -35.21 -85.01
N ILE A 14 3.00 -36.20 -84.33
CA ILE A 14 2.67 -36.13 -82.89
C ILE A 14 3.94 -35.93 -82.07
N GLY A 15 5.01 -36.66 -82.38
CA GLY A 15 6.32 -36.50 -81.73
C GLY A 15 6.89 -35.09 -81.87
N VAL A 16 6.87 -34.53 -83.08
CA VAL A 16 7.32 -33.14 -83.35
C VAL A 16 6.43 -32.12 -82.62
N PHE A 17 5.11 -32.31 -82.62
CA PHE A 17 4.18 -31.43 -81.91
C PHE A 17 4.40 -31.45 -80.39
N VAL A 18 4.61 -32.64 -79.82
CA VAL A 18 4.96 -32.81 -78.40
C VAL A 18 6.31 -32.15 -78.08
N ILE A 19 7.31 -32.25 -78.96
CA ILE A 19 8.60 -31.56 -78.80
C ILE A 19 8.46 -30.04 -78.86
N ILE A 20 7.64 -29.50 -79.77
CA ILE A 20 7.36 -28.06 -79.86
C ILE A 20 6.66 -27.59 -78.58
N ILE A 21 5.66 -28.33 -78.11
CA ILE A 21 4.97 -28.01 -76.84
C ILE A 21 5.95 -28.05 -75.67
N LEU A 22 6.77 -29.11 -75.55
CA LEU A 22 7.79 -29.23 -74.51
C LEU A 22 8.82 -28.09 -74.61
N SER A 23 9.24 -27.71 -75.82
CA SER A 23 10.19 -26.63 -76.04
C SER A 23 9.60 -25.27 -75.69
N CYS A 24 8.33 -25.02 -76.01
CA CYS A 24 7.60 -23.84 -75.57
C CYS A 24 7.42 -23.82 -74.05
N ILE A 25 7.09 -24.96 -73.42
CA ILE A 25 6.98 -25.08 -71.96
C ILE A 25 8.34 -24.81 -71.30
N ILE A 26 9.43 -25.37 -71.84
CA ILE A 26 10.79 -25.13 -71.35
C ILE A 26 11.19 -23.67 -71.56
N TYR A 27 10.91 -23.10 -72.74
CA TYR A 27 11.18 -21.70 -73.04
C TYR A 27 10.44 -20.76 -72.09
N ILE A 28 9.13 -20.99 -71.87
CA ILE A 28 8.33 -20.22 -70.90
C ILE A 28 8.87 -20.45 -69.48
N SER A 29 9.24 -21.68 -69.12
CA SER A 29 9.83 -21.97 -67.80
C SER A 29 11.16 -21.26 -67.58
N VAL A 30 11.96 -21.04 -68.64
CA VAL A 30 13.28 -20.40 -68.56
C VAL A 30 13.15 -18.88 -68.66
N ALA A 31 12.33 -18.36 -69.58
CA ALA A 31 12.12 -16.92 -69.80
C ALA A 31 11.47 -16.22 -68.61
N TRP A 32 10.67 -16.96 -67.82
CA TRP A 32 9.94 -16.44 -66.66
C TRP A 32 10.49 -17.01 -65.34
N LYS A 33 11.72 -17.53 -65.37
CA LYS A 33 12.39 -18.05 -64.18
C LYS A 33 12.56 -16.92 -63.15
N GLY A 34 11.99 -17.10 -61.97
CA GLY A 34 12.02 -16.11 -60.88
C GLY A 34 11.06 -14.92 -61.04
N LYS A 35 10.20 -14.90 -62.07
CA LYS A 35 9.23 -13.80 -62.33
C LYS A 35 7.78 -14.24 -62.15
N ILE A 36 6.92 -13.37 -61.68
CA ILE A 36 5.48 -13.58 -61.58
C ILE A 36 4.89 -13.76 -62.99
N VAL A 37 3.91 -14.64 -63.12
CA VAL A 37 3.24 -14.91 -64.41
C VAL A 37 2.57 -13.64 -64.95
N PRO A 38 2.63 -13.36 -66.26
CA PRO A 38 1.90 -12.26 -66.89
C PRO A 38 0.41 -12.29 -66.59
N GLY A 39 -0.17 -11.10 -66.40
CA GLY A 39 -1.59 -10.95 -66.09
C GLY A 39 -1.96 -11.25 -64.65
N VAL A 40 -1.00 -11.56 -63.76
CA VAL A 40 -1.24 -11.56 -62.31
C VAL A 40 -1.14 -10.12 -61.80
N GLN A 41 -2.11 -9.72 -60.98
CA GLN A 41 -2.16 -8.43 -60.29
C GLN A 41 -2.59 -8.62 -58.84
N VAL A 42 -2.19 -7.70 -57.97
CA VAL A 42 -2.70 -7.59 -56.59
C VAL A 42 -3.69 -6.43 -56.58
N GLU A 43 -4.99 -6.71 -56.52
CA GLU A 43 -6.06 -5.75 -56.83
C GLU A 43 -5.81 -4.99 -58.15
N TRP A 44 -5.52 -3.69 -58.08
CA TRP A 44 -5.20 -2.79 -59.19
C TRP A 44 -3.69 -2.66 -59.46
N ILE A 45 -2.84 -3.32 -58.66
CA ILE A 45 -1.38 -3.25 -58.77
C ILE A 45 -0.89 -4.36 -59.72
N GLU A 46 -0.44 -3.97 -60.90
CA GLU A 46 0.14 -4.90 -61.87
C GLU A 46 1.50 -5.43 -61.39
N VAL A 47 1.58 -6.72 -61.06
CA VAL A 47 2.82 -7.39 -60.60
C VAL A 47 3.34 -8.45 -61.58
N GLY A 48 2.55 -8.79 -62.60
CA GLY A 48 2.91 -9.75 -63.63
C GLY A 48 4.20 -9.38 -64.36
N GLY A 49 5.14 -10.31 -64.45
CA GLY A 49 6.45 -10.10 -65.07
C GLY A 49 7.53 -9.48 -64.19
N LEU A 50 7.19 -9.07 -62.97
CA LEU A 50 8.16 -8.67 -61.95
C LEU A 50 8.72 -9.88 -61.21
N THR A 51 9.92 -9.76 -60.66
CA THR A 51 10.41 -10.69 -59.63
C THR A 51 9.59 -10.53 -58.34
N GLN A 52 9.70 -11.50 -57.43
CA GLN A 52 9.01 -11.41 -56.14
C GLN A 52 9.45 -10.15 -55.36
N ASP A 53 10.74 -9.81 -55.39
CA ASP A 53 11.29 -8.65 -54.69
C ASP A 53 10.81 -7.33 -55.32
N GLU A 54 10.80 -7.23 -56.66
CA GLU A 54 10.27 -6.06 -57.38
C GLU A 54 8.76 -5.89 -57.15
N ALA A 55 8.01 -6.99 -57.06
CA ALA A 55 6.59 -6.95 -56.74
C ALA A 55 6.35 -6.51 -55.29
N GLU A 56 7.12 -7.02 -54.33
CA GLU A 56 7.07 -6.57 -52.93
C GLU A 56 7.38 -5.08 -52.80
N GLN A 57 8.39 -4.58 -53.53
CA GLN A 57 8.73 -3.16 -53.56
C GLN A 57 7.56 -2.33 -54.12
N LYS A 58 6.99 -2.73 -55.26
CA LYS A 58 5.87 -2.01 -55.89
C LYS A 58 4.62 -1.98 -55.00
N ILE A 59 4.32 -3.08 -54.29
CA ILE A 59 3.23 -3.13 -53.31
C ILE A 59 3.55 -2.25 -52.10
N SER A 60 4.80 -2.23 -51.65
CA SER A 60 5.26 -1.39 -50.54
C SER A 60 5.15 0.11 -50.85
N GLU A 61 5.36 0.54 -52.09
CA GLU A 61 5.17 1.93 -52.53
C GLU A 61 3.70 2.37 -52.38
N VAL A 62 2.75 1.54 -52.84
CA VAL A 62 1.31 1.81 -52.68
C VAL A 62 0.89 1.76 -51.21
N GLN A 63 1.50 0.87 -50.42
CA GLN A 63 1.33 0.85 -48.97
C GLN A 63 1.80 2.15 -48.32
N GLN A 64 2.97 2.68 -48.70
CA GLN A 64 3.47 3.94 -48.14
C GLN A 64 2.54 5.11 -48.48
N GLU A 65 2.00 5.15 -49.69
CA GLU A 65 0.99 6.14 -50.07
C GLU A 65 -0.24 6.03 -49.15
N PHE A 66 -0.77 4.82 -48.94
CA PHE A 66 -1.89 4.60 -48.02
C PHE A 66 -1.56 5.03 -46.58
N LEU A 67 -0.40 4.64 -46.07
CA LEU A 67 0.02 4.94 -44.69
C LEU A 67 0.32 6.42 -44.46
N SER A 68 0.78 7.13 -45.50
CA SER A 68 1.06 8.57 -45.46
C SER A 68 -0.20 9.44 -45.57
N ALA A 69 -1.33 8.87 -45.96
CA ALA A 69 -2.58 9.62 -46.08
C ALA A 69 -2.98 10.22 -44.72
N PRO A 70 -3.28 11.53 -44.66
CA PRO A 70 -3.67 12.19 -43.43
C PRO A 70 -5.08 11.78 -43.01
N VAL A 71 -5.29 11.73 -41.70
CA VAL A 71 -6.56 11.57 -41.02
C VAL A 71 -6.70 12.75 -40.06
N GLU A 72 -7.74 13.55 -40.28
CA GLU A 72 -8.03 14.70 -39.42
C GLU A 72 -8.82 14.21 -38.21
N ILE A 73 -8.27 14.42 -37.01
CA ILE A 73 -8.93 14.15 -35.74
C ILE A 73 -9.36 15.46 -35.13
N THR A 74 -10.67 15.62 -34.95
CA THR A 74 -11.28 16.75 -34.28
C THR A 74 -11.57 16.36 -32.83
N ALA A 75 -10.88 17.02 -31.89
CA ALA A 75 -11.02 16.84 -30.45
C ALA A 75 -11.53 18.16 -29.83
N SER A 76 -12.85 18.25 -29.60
CA SER A 76 -13.52 19.50 -29.21
C SER A 76 -13.30 20.63 -30.23
N GLU A 77 -12.36 21.55 -29.98
CA GLU A 77 -12.03 22.68 -30.88
C GLU A 77 -10.66 22.53 -31.56
N GLU A 78 -9.85 21.55 -31.15
CA GLU A 78 -8.53 21.31 -31.73
C GLU A 78 -8.62 20.30 -32.87
N ARG A 79 -7.87 20.56 -33.94
CA ARG A 79 -7.74 19.67 -35.09
C ARG A 79 -6.31 19.23 -35.20
N VAL A 80 -6.10 17.92 -35.17
CA VAL A 80 -4.79 17.31 -35.31
C VAL A 80 -4.82 16.39 -36.53
N SER A 81 -3.88 16.63 -37.44
CA SER A 81 -3.69 15.80 -38.62
C SER A 81 -2.64 14.74 -38.32
N LEU A 82 -3.03 13.47 -38.33
CA LEU A 82 -2.14 12.32 -38.15
C LEU A 82 -2.18 11.43 -39.39
N SER A 83 -1.04 10.87 -39.78
CA SER A 83 -1.00 9.88 -40.85
C SER A 83 -1.62 8.55 -40.40
N ARG A 84 -2.15 7.77 -41.35
CA ARG A 84 -2.64 6.40 -41.05
C ARG A 84 -1.57 5.53 -40.39
N GLY A 85 -0.31 5.67 -40.79
CA GLY A 85 0.81 4.97 -40.15
C GLY A 85 1.00 5.35 -38.68
N GLU A 86 0.87 6.63 -38.34
CA GLU A 86 0.93 7.10 -36.94
C GLU A 86 -0.24 6.58 -36.11
N LEU A 87 -1.43 6.45 -36.71
CA LEU A 87 -2.61 5.82 -36.12
C LEU A 87 -2.55 4.29 -36.05
N GLY A 88 -1.38 3.68 -36.29
CA GLY A 88 -1.20 2.24 -36.15
C GLY A 88 -1.81 1.40 -37.27
N PHE A 89 -2.21 2.01 -38.40
CA PHE A 89 -2.57 1.23 -39.59
C PHE A 89 -1.32 0.53 -40.15
N SER A 90 -1.48 -0.72 -40.57
CA SER A 90 -0.43 -1.47 -41.25
C SER A 90 -1.01 -2.37 -42.34
N ILE A 91 -0.18 -2.63 -43.35
CA ILE A 91 -0.50 -3.44 -44.53
C ILE A 91 0.62 -4.49 -44.68
N ASP A 92 0.28 -5.75 -44.94
CA ASP A 92 1.27 -6.81 -45.15
C ASP A 92 1.63 -6.92 -46.64
N ALA A 93 2.70 -6.25 -47.09
CA ALA A 93 3.13 -6.29 -48.49
C ALA A 93 3.74 -7.66 -48.92
N LYS A 94 4.22 -8.46 -47.98
CA LYS A 94 4.96 -9.70 -48.27
C LYS A 94 4.04 -10.83 -48.71
N LYS A 95 2.91 -11.03 -48.02
CA LYS A 95 1.98 -12.11 -48.33
C LYS A 95 1.39 -12.02 -49.74
N PRO A 96 0.89 -10.87 -50.23
CA PRO A 96 0.34 -10.76 -51.58
C PRO A 96 1.40 -10.98 -52.66
N ALA A 97 2.62 -10.49 -52.47
CA ALA A 97 3.74 -10.72 -53.39
C ALA A 97 4.09 -12.23 -53.49
N GLN A 98 4.12 -12.93 -52.35
CA GLN A 98 4.33 -14.38 -52.30
C GLN A 98 3.19 -15.16 -52.97
N GLN A 99 1.93 -14.78 -52.70
CA GLN A 99 0.75 -15.40 -53.33
C GLN A 99 0.74 -15.19 -54.83
N ALA A 100 1.04 -13.98 -55.31
CA ALA A 100 1.18 -13.67 -56.72
C ALA A 100 2.30 -14.50 -57.37
N TYR A 101 3.43 -14.68 -56.68
CA TYR A 101 4.51 -15.54 -57.14
C TYR A 101 4.14 -17.02 -57.20
N GLN A 102 3.27 -17.51 -56.31
CA GLN A 102 2.83 -18.92 -56.30
C GLN A 102 1.86 -19.27 -57.45
N VAL A 103 1.23 -18.28 -58.09
CA VAL A 103 0.32 -18.51 -59.23
C VAL A 103 1.04 -19.26 -60.35
N GLY A 104 0.52 -20.43 -60.76
CA GLY A 104 1.12 -21.29 -61.77
C GLY A 104 2.30 -22.15 -61.27
N ARG A 105 2.63 -22.11 -59.97
CA ARG A 105 3.73 -22.87 -59.36
C ARG A 105 3.29 -23.93 -58.36
N GLU A 106 2.04 -23.88 -57.90
CA GLU A 106 1.48 -24.82 -56.92
C GLU A 106 0.52 -25.86 -57.53
N GLY A 107 0.39 -27.00 -56.88
CA GLY A 107 -0.50 -28.10 -57.30
C GLY A 107 0.06 -29.01 -58.39
N SER A 108 -0.82 -29.81 -59.00
CA SER A 108 -0.47 -30.76 -60.07
C SER A 108 -0.07 -30.04 -61.37
N ILE A 109 0.68 -30.72 -62.23
CA ILE A 109 1.21 -30.16 -63.49
C ILE A 109 0.09 -29.58 -64.38
N SER A 110 -1.08 -30.23 -64.43
CA SER A 110 -2.25 -29.74 -65.18
C SER A 110 -2.82 -28.43 -64.60
N LYS A 111 -2.84 -28.29 -63.27
CA LYS A 111 -3.33 -27.09 -62.58
C LYS A 111 -2.40 -25.90 -62.82
N ARG A 112 -1.08 -26.13 -62.78
CA ARG A 112 -0.06 -25.12 -63.08
C ARG A 112 -0.22 -24.56 -64.50
N ILE A 113 -0.31 -25.45 -65.49
CA ILE A 113 -0.49 -25.06 -66.90
C ILE A 113 -1.79 -24.30 -67.11
N SER A 114 -2.91 -24.76 -66.51
CA SER A 114 -4.20 -24.08 -66.59
C SER A 114 -4.18 -22.70 -65.95
N GLN A 115 -3.56 -22.54 -64.77
CA GLN A 115 -3.44 -21.26 -64.07
C GLN A 115 -2.58 -20.27 -64.85
N THR A 116 -1.46 -20.71 -65.42
CA THR A 116 -0.59 -19.87 -66.24
C THR A 116 -1.30 -19.39 -67.51
N TRP A 117 -2.05 -20.29 -68.18
CA TRP A 117 -2.83 -19.93 -69.36
C TRP A 117 -3.98 -18.98 -69.03
N TYR A 118 -4.65 -19.20 -67.89
CA TYR A 118 -5.73 -18.36 -67.40
C TYR A 118 -5.23 -16.95 -67.04
N ALA A 119 -4.12 -16.83 -66.30
CA ALA A 119 -3.51 -15.53 -65.98
C ALA A 119 -3.19 -14.72 -67.24
N TYR A 120 -2.65 -15.39 -68.27
CA TYR A 120 -2.32 -14.74 -69.54
C TYR A 120 -3.55 -14.23 -70.32
N HIS A 121 -4.72 -14.87 -70.22
CA HIS A 121 -5.92 -14.52 -71.00
C HIS A 121 -7.00 -13.75 -70.24
N LYS A 122 -7.12 -13.93 -68.91
CA LYS A 122 -8.25 -13.42 -68.12
C LYS A 122 -7.86 -12.62 -66.89
N GLN A 123 -6.56 -12.39 -66.68
CA GLN A 123 -5.97 -11.79 -65.48
C GLN A 123 -6.29 -12.58 -64.20
N VAL A 124 -5.33 -12.69 -63.29
CA VAL A 124 -5.52 -13.28 -61.97
C VAL A 124 -5.35 -12.17 -60.95
N VAL A 125 -6.42 -11.88 -60.21
CA VAL A 125 -6.41 -10.87 -59.15
C VAL A 125 -6.21 -11.56 -57.81
N ILE A 126 -5.11 -11.22 -57.14
CA ILE A 126 -4.86 -11.56 -55.75
C ILE A 126 -5.49 -10.43 -54.90
N PRO A 127 -6.32 -10.76 -53.89
CA PRO A 127 -6.88 -9.74 -53.02
C PRO A 127 -5.78 -9.00 -52.24
N CYS A 128 -5.99 -7.71 -51.99
CA CYS A 128 -5.08 -6.92 -51.15
C CYS A 128 -5.00 -7.53 -49.73
N PRO A 129 -3.90 -7.34 -49.00
CA PRO A 129 -3.81 -7.79 -47.63
C PRO A 129 -4.80 -7.02 -46.76
N GLU A 130 -5.35 -7.68 -45.75
CA GLU A 130 -6.22 -7.04 -44.77
C GLU A 130 -5.48 -5.87 -44.10
N VAL A 131 -6.08 -4.68 -44.14
CA VAL A 131 -5.61 -3.53 -43.36
C VAL A 131 -5.75 -3.88 -41.89
N MET A 132 -4.62 -3.92 -41.19
CA MET A 132 -4.55 -4.15 -39.75
C MET A 132 -4.43 -2.81 -39.02
N ILE A 133 -4.98 -2.75 -37.81
CA ILE A 133 -4.88 -1.59 -36.93
C ILE A 133 -4.32 -2.08 -35.60
N ASP A 134 -3.24 -1.44 -35.13
CA ASP A 134 -2.75 -1.62 -33.77
C ASP A 134 -3.65 -0.86 -32.79
N THR A 135 -4.58 -1.58 -32.16
CA THR A 135 -5.51 -1.00 -31.18
C THR A 135 -4.79 -0.36 -29.99
N GLN A 136 -3.63 -0.87 -29.54
CA GLN A 136 -2.93 -0.26 -28.40
C GLN A 136 -2.33 1.08 -28.77
N GLN A 137 -1.76 1.20 -29.97
CA GLN A 137 -1.22 2.46 -30.46
C GLN A 137 -2.33 3.50 -30.61
N VAL A 138 -3.47 3.11 -31.20
CA VAL A 138 -4.63 4.00 -31.32
C VAL A 138 -5.15 4.44 -29.95
N GLU A 139 -5.37 3.49 -29.03
CA GLU A 139 -5.84 3.81 -27.68
C GLU A 139 -4.90 4.79 -26.97
N SER A 140 -3.58 4.62 -27.11
CA SER A 140 -2.60 5.54 -26.53
C SER A 140 -2.67 6.95 -27.13
N ILE A 141 -2.88 7.05 -28.45
CA ILE A 141 -3.02 8.34 -29.14
C ILE A 141 -4.33 9.01 -28.72
N LEU A 142 -5.45 8.29 -28.79
CA LEU A 142 -6.76 8.80 -28.39
C LEU A 142 -6.79 9.19 -26.90
N ALA A 143 -6.09 8.44 -26.04
CA ALA A 143 -5.94 8.79 -24.63
C ALA A 143 -5.16 10.10 -24.41
N SER A 144 -4.20 10.45 -25.27
CA SER A 144 -3.50 11.75 -25.17
C SER A 144 -4.42 12.95 -25.41
N PHE A 145 -5.51 12.78 -26.18
CA PHE A 145 -6.55 13.82 -26.31
C PHE A 145 -7.41 13.98 -25.05
N SER A 146 -7.18 13.15 -24.03
CA SER A 146 -7.75 13.35 -22.69
C SER A 146 -6.88 14.27 -21.82
N GLU A 147 -5.64 14.59 -22.24
CA GLU A 147 -4.76 15.52 -21.53
C GLU A 147 -5.34 16.94 -21.58
N GLY A 148 -5.91 17.41 -20.46
CA GLY A 148 -6.56 18.71 -20.35
C GLY A 148 -8.08 18.64 -20.16
N LEU A 149 -8.69 17.45 -20.29
CA LEU A 149 -10.06 17.22 -19.85
C LEU A 149 -10.15 17.22 -18.32
N ASP A 150 -11.34 17.49 -17.83
CA ASP A 150 -11.63 17.38 -16.40
C ASP A 150 -11.47 15.91 -15.95
N GLU A 151 -10.47 15.62 -15.12
CA GLU A 151 -10.30 14.29 -14.53
C GLU A 151 -11.35 14.01 -13.44
N PRO A 152 -11.82 12.75 -13.30
CA PRO A 152 -12.70 12.39 -12.20
C PRO A 152 -11.96 12.51 -10.86
N GLN A 153 -12.62 13.14 -9.88
CA GLN A 153 -12.08 13.30 -8.54
C GLN A 153 -12.87 12.47 -7.54
N ASP A 154 -12.21 11.55 -6.83
CA ASP A 154 -12.82 10.80 -5.73
C ASP A 154 -13.14 11.71 -4.53
N ALA A 155 -14.30 11.49 -3.93
CA ALA A 155 -14.64 12.10 -2.66
C ALA A 155 -13.75 11.57 -1.53
N ARG A 156 -13.42 12.42 -0.56
CA ARG A 156 -12.61 12.03 0.60
C ARG A 156 -13.03 12.72 1.89
N LEU A 157 -12.94 11.97 2.98
CA LEU A 157 -13.12 12.46 4.35
C LEU A 157 -11.79 12.96 4.91
N ILE A 158 -11.76 14.21 5.36
CA ILE A 158 -10.64 14.81 6.09
C ILE A 158 -11.09 15.11 7.51
N ILE A 159 -10.26 14.71 8.48
CA ILE A 159 -10.39 15.10 9.88
C ILE A 159 -9.07 15.75 10.30
N ASP A 160 -9.11 17.06 10.50
CA ASP A 160 -7.94 17.87 10.83
C ASP A 160 -7.49 17.71 12.30
N ASP A 161 -6.45 18.44 12.69
CA ASP A 161 -5.92 18.38 14.04
C ASP A 161 -6.78 19.11 15.09
N ARG A 162 -7.77 19.88 14.63
CA ARG A 162 -8.79 20.57 15.44
C ARG A 162 -10.09 19.78 15.55
N ASP A 163 -10.08 18.52 15.09
CA ASP A 163 -11.23 17.62 15.02
C ASP A 163 -12.34 18.08 14.06
N GLN A 164 -12.04 18.99 13.14
CA GLN A 164 -12.99 19.43 12.11
C GLN A 164 -13.10 18.35 11.03
N ILE A 165 -14.34 17.95 10.76
CA ILE A 165 -14.67 17.01 9.68
C ILE A 165 -15.01 17.81 8.42
N THR A 166 -14.33 17.49 7.33
CA THR A 166 -14.58 18.07 6.00
C THR A 166 -14.68 16.95 4.98
N ILE A 167 -15.74 16.98 4.17
CA ILE A 167 -15.87 16.12 2.99
C ILE A 167 -15.44 16.96 1.80
N ILE A 168 -14.41 16.47 1.09
CA ILE A 168 -14.10 16.99 -0.24
C ILE A 168 -14.99 16.21 -1.21
N PRO A 169 -15.88 16.90 -1.94
CA PRO A 169 -16.85 16.24 -2.81
C PRO A 169 -16.16 15.58 -4.00
N SER A 170 -16.83 14.58 -4.55
CA SER A 170 -16.45 13.96 -5.81
C SER A 170 -16.80 14.86 -6.99
N LYS A 171 -15.99 14.82 -8.05
CA LYS A 171 -16.24 15.53 -9.32
C LYS A 171 -16.29 14.49 -10.45
N THR A 172 -17.32 14.57 -11.29
CA THR A 172 -17.38 13.80 -12.55
C THR A 172 -16.35 14.35 -13.51
N GLY A 173 -15.58 13.45 -14.13
CA GLY A 173 -14.65 13.78 -15.18
C GLY A 173 -15.22 13.55 -16.57
N ILE A 174 -14.41 13.83 -17.59
CA ILE A 174 -14.70 13.60 -18.99
C ILE A 174 -13.54 12.78 -19.57
N ALA A 175 -13.88 11.71 -20.27
CA ALA A 175 -12.90 10.87 -20.97
C ALA A 175 -13.33 10.66 -22.42
N VAL A 176 -12.35 10.39 -23.29
CA VAL A 176 -12.63 9.99 -24.67
C VAL A 176 -13.34 8.63 -24.67
N ASP A 177 -14.45 8.55 -25.39
CA ASP A 177 -15.14 7.29 -25.63
C ASP A 177 -14.44 6.50 -26.73
N LEU A 178 -13.43 5.74 -26.32
CA LEU A 178 -12.58 4.95 -27.21
C LEU A 178 -13.39 3.96 -28.04
N ASP A 179 -14.42 3.33 -27.47
CA ASP A 179 -15.20 2.30 -28.17
C ASP A 179 -15.91 2.88 -29.40
N VAL A 180 -16.56 4.04 -29.22
CA VAL A 180 -17.26 4.75 -30.30
C VAL A 180 -16.26 5.34 -31.29
N SER A 181 -15.19 5.96 -30.78
CA SER A 181 -14.15 6.58 -31.63
C SER A 181 -13.38 5.53 -32.46
N LEU A 182 -13.21 4.31 -31.95
CA LEU A 182 -12.60 3.18 -32.67
C LEU A 182 -13.54 2.56 -33.70
N ASP A 183 -14.85 2.57 -33.46
CA ASP A 183 -15.83 2.11 -34.45
C ASP A 183 -15.84 3.05 -35.67
N ASP A 184 -15.68 4.36 -35.46
CA ASP A 184 -15.48 5.30 -36.56
C ASP A 184 -14.19 5.01 -37.33
N LEU A 185 -13.10 4.63 -36.66
CA LEU A 185 -11.85 4.21 -37.33
C LEU A 185 -11.99 2.96 -38.19
N LYS A 186 -12.94 2.06 -37.91
CA LYS A 186 -13.20 0.89 -38.78
C LYS A 186 -13.81 1.29 -40.12
N LEU A 187 -14.45 2.45 -40.21
CA LEU A 187 -14.97 3.01 -41.48
C LEU A 187 -13.84 3.50 -42.40
N PHE A 188 -12.63 3.72 -41.88
CA PHE A 188 -11.44 4.18 -42.64
C PHE A 188 -10.73 3.11 -43.46
N LYS A 189 -11.31 1.90 -43.57
CA LYS A 189 -10.86 0.89 -44.54
C LYS A 189 -11.11 1.29 -46.00
N GLN A 190 -11.81 2.41 -46.24
CA GLN A 190 -12.09 2.94 -47.58
C GLN A 190 -11.00 3.94 -48.05
N PRO A 191 -10.82 4.15 -49.37
CA PRO A 191 -9.70 4.92 -49.92
C PRO A 191 -9.68 6.39 -49.52
N PHE A 192 -10.85 7.00 -49.31
CA PHE A 192 -10.99 8.43 -49.06
C PHE A 192 -10.94 8.72 -47.56
N ALA A 193 -10.00 9.59 -47.17
CA ALA A 193 -9.81 10.05 -45.81
C ALA A 193 -11.10 10.69 -45.26
N GLY A 194 -11.57 10.20 -44.13
CA GLY A 194 -12.62 10.83 -43.33
C GLY A 194 -12.02 11.76 -42.27
N GLU A 195 -12.90 12.54 -41.65
CA GLU A 195 -12.67 13.23 -40.39
C GLU A 195 -13.13 12.31 -39.26
N ILE A 196 -12.36 12.22 -38.17
CA ILE A 196 -12.76 11.52 -36.93
C ILE A 196 -13.12 12.59 -35.91
N GLU A 197 -14.37 12.61 -35.48
CA GLU A 197 -14.80 13.45 -34.38
C GLU A 197 -14.78 12.61 -33.09
N LEU A 198 -13.87 12.94 -32.17
CA LEU A 198 -13.77 12.21 -30.92
C LEU A 198 -15.05 12.38 -30.11
N GLN A 199 -15.61 11.24 -29.70
CA GLN A 199 -16.74 11.23 -28.80
C GLN A 199 -16.25 11.24 -27.36
N TYR A 200 -16.97 11.95 -26.49
CA TYR A 200 -16.63 12.07 -25.08
C TYR A 200 -17.74 11.48 -24.23
N LYS A 201 -17.37 10.85 -23.13
CA LYS A 201 -18.30 10.35 -22.11
C LYS A 201 -17.93 10.85 -20.73
N GLU A 202 -18.93 10.94 -19.88
CA GLU A 202 -18.71 11.20 -18.46
C GLU A 202 -17.96 10.02 -17.83
N GLU A 203 -16.87 10.33 -17.12
CA GLU A 203 -16.16 9.37 -16.29
C GLU A 203 -16.52 9.62 -14.83
N LEU A 204 -17.20 8.65 -14.22
CA LEU A 204 -17.62 8.76 -12.83
C LEU A 204 -16.43 8.50 -11.88
N PRO A 205 -16.37 9.22 -10.75
CA PRO A 205 -15.39 8.95 -9.70
C PRO A 205 -15.61 7.55 -9.11
N LYS A 206 -14.52 6.91 -8.67
CA LYS A 206 -14.58 5.59 -8.03
C LYS A 206 -15.24 5.65 -6.66
N VAL A 207 -15.14 6.78 -5.99
CA VAL A 207 -15.80 7.06 -4.72
C VAL A 207 -16.62 8.35 -4.84
N SER A 208 -17.93 8.23 -4.72
CA SER A 208 -18.84 9.37 -4.78
C SER A 208 -18.92 10.10 -3.43
N THR A 209 -19.36 11.37 -3.45
CA THR A 209 -19.69 12.11 -2.21
C THR A 209 -20.69 11.34 -1.34
N ALA A 210 -21.70 10.72 -1.97
CA ALA A 210 -22.72 9.94 -1.29
C ALA A 210 -22.13 8.72 -0.55
N ASP A 211 -21.09 8.08 -1.10
CA ASP A 211 -20.40 6.96 -0.45
C ASP A 211 -19.72 7.40 0.86
N ILE A 212 -19.08 8.59 0.85
CA ILE A 212 -18.46 9.16 2.06
C ILE A 212 -19.53 9.57 3.08
N GLU A 213 -20.62 10.20 2.64
CA GLU A 213 -21.74 10.57 3.52
C GLU A 213 -22.40 9.34 4.16
N ALA A 214 -22.58 8.26 3.38
CA ALA A 214 -23.11 6.98 3.85
C ALA A 214 -22.22 6.33 4.93
N MET A 215 -20.95 6.73 5.06
CA MET A 215 -20.11 6.27 6.18
C MET A 215 -20.65 6.74 7.55
N GLY A 216 -21.38 7.86 7.58
CA GLY A 216 -22.05 8.38 8.77
C GLY A 216 -21.11 8.99 9.83
N ILE A 217 -19.90 9.38 9.45
CA ILE A 217 -18.92 9.97 10.38
C ILE A 217 -19.18 11.48 10.48
N ASN A 218 -19.75 11.93 11.61
CA ASN A 218 -20.16 13.32 11.81
C ASN A 218 -19.66 13.95 13.12
N GLY A 219 -18.91 13.20 13.95
CA GLY A 219 -18.27 13.77 15.13
C GLY A 219 -17.56 12.75 16.01
N ILE A 220 -17.01 13.22 17.12
CA ILE A 220 -16.33 12.37 18.11
C ILE A 220 -17.37 11.60 18.93
N ILE A 221 -17.23 10.28 19.00
CA ILE A 221 -18.04 9.44 19.88
C ILE A 221 -17.31 9.06 21.18
N SER A 222 -15.97 9.06 21.19
CA SER A 222 -15.18 8.85 22.40
C SER A 222 -13.76 9.38 22.29
N SER A 223 -13.13 9.65 23.43
CA SER A 223 -11.73 10.05 23.56
C SER A 223 -11.14 9.51 24.85
N PHE A 224 -9.86 9.15 24.84
CA PHE A 224 -9.12 8.81 26.04
C PHE A 224 -7.66 9.23 25.92
N THR A 225 -7.07 9.64 27.04
CA THR A 225 -5.70 10.15 27.10
C THR A 225 -4.91 9.41 28.18
N THR A 226 -3.68 9.03 27.84
CA THR A 226 -2.67 8.58 28.81
C THR A 226 -1.45 9.50 28.79
N LYS A 227 -0.74 9.58 29.92
CA LYS A 227 0.49 10.38 30.06
C LYS A 227 1.72 9.48 30.04
N PHE A 228 2.83 10.01 29.58
CA PHE A 228 4.15 9.38 29.60
C PHE A 228 5.25 10.40 29.82
N ASP A 229 6.38 9.95 30.33
CA ASP A 229 7.57 10.77 30.48
C ASP A 229 8.22 11.01 29.11
N ALA A 230 8.16 12.26 28.65
CA ALA A 230 8.72 12.69 27.37
C ALA A 230 10.26 12.69 27.35
N SER A 231 10.92 12.70 28.52
CA SER A 231 12.38 12.62 28.61
C SER A 231 12.91 11.24 28.22
N ASN A 232 12.08 10.19 28.35
CA ASN A 232 12.41 8.87 27.85
C ASN A 232 12.22 8.81 26.32
N TYR A 233 13.26 9.23 25.61
CA TYR A 233 13.25 9.43 24.16
C TYR A 233 12.88 8.17 23.38
N ASN A 234 13.52 7.02 23.63
CA ASN A 234 13.24 5.78 22.90
C ASN A 234 11.81 5.29 23.12
N ARG A 235 11.33 5.35 24.36
CA ARG A 235 9.95 4.96 24.69
C ARG A 235 8.93 5.89 24.04
N SER A 236 9.19 7.20 24.07
CA SER A 236 8.33 8.22 23.44
C SER A 236 8.27 8.05 21.92
N TYR A 237 9.42 7.75 21.29
CA TYR A 237 9.51 7.43 19.87
C TYR A 237 8.67 6.19 19.52
N ASN A 238 8.80 5.10 20.29
CA ASN A 238 8.01 3.88 20.07
C ASN A 238 6.49 4.13 20.20
N ILE A 239 6.08 4.95 21.17
CA ILE A 239 4.68 5.36 21.33
C ILE A 239 4.19 6.12 20.10
N ALA A 240 4.94 7.12 19.64
CA ALA A 240 4.59 7.89 18.46
C ALA A 240 4.50 7.01 17.20
N LEU A 241 5.44 6.08 17.02
CA LEU A 241 5.47 5.15 15.89
C LEU A 241 4.24 4.23 15.88
N ALA A 242 3.92 3.60 17.01
CA ALA A 242 2.75 2.72 17.11
C ALA A 242 1.42 3.51 17.01
N ALA A 243 1.35 4.72 17.56
CA ALA A 243 0.18 5.59 17.41
C ALA A 243 -0.02 6.00 15.94
N LYS A 244 1.06 6.36 15.23
CA LYS A 244 1.02 6.69 13.80
C LYS A 244 0.45 5.55 12.96
N ALA A 245 0.77 4.30 13.28
CA ALA A 245 0.22 3.13 12.58
C ALA A 245 -1.31 2.99 12.78
N LEU A 246 -1.85 3.48 13.89
CA LEU A 246 -3.29 3.46 14.19
C LEU A 246 -4.03 4.69 13.66
N ASN A 247 -3.32 5.81 13.45
CA ASN A 247 -3.91 7.03 12.96
C ASN A 247 -4.58 6.83 11.61
N ASN A 248 -5.66 7.59 11.38
CA ASN A 248 -6.40 7.58 10.13
C ASN A 248 -6.96 6.19 9.74
N THR A 249 -7.38 5.39 10.72
CA THR A 249 -7.93 4.04 10.46
C THR A 249 -9.46 4.10 10.38
N LEU A 250 -10.01 3.77 9.21
CA LEU A 250 -11.44 3.55 8.99
C LEU A 250 -11.81 2.09 9.31
N ILE A 251 -12.91 1.87 10.03
CA ILE A 251 -13.40 0.53 10.38
C ILE A 251 -14.89 0.44 10.03
N LYS A 252 -15.25 -0.52 9.18
CA LYS A 252 -16.62 -0.70 8.67
C LYS A 252 -17.56 -1.28 9.73
N PRO A 253 -18.88 -1.08 9.61
CA PRO A 253 -19.86 -1.81 10.42
C PRO A 253 -19.60 -3.34 10.40
N GLY A 254 -19.60 -3.96 11.57
CA GLY A 254 -19.37 -5.40 11.76
C GLY A 254 -17.91 -5.86 11.70
N GLU A 255 -16.98 -5.02 11.22
CA GLU A 255 -15.56 -5.37 11.08
C GLU A 255 -14.89 -5.57 12.44
N VAL A 256 -14.01 -6.57 12.53
CA VAL A 256 -13.14 -6.80 13.70
C VAL A 256 -11.76 -6.21 13.42
N PHE A 257 -11.40 -5.21 14.21
CA PHE A 257 -10.07 -4.62 14.21
C PHE A 257 -9.10 -5.47 15.05
N SER A 258 -7.85 -5.57 14.59
CA SER A 258 -6.73 -6.19 15.31
C SER A 258 -5.58 -5.21 15.47
N PHE A 259 -5.17 -4.96 16.71
CA PHE A 259 -4.06 -4.07 17.02
C PHE A 259 -2.76 -4.57 16.40
N ASN A 260 -2.44 -5.85 16.55
CA ASN A 260 -1.22 -6.43 16.01
C ASN A 260 -1.20 -6.44 14.48
N LYS A 261 -2.34 -6.70 13.82
CA LYS A 261 -2.43 -6.63 12.35
C LYS A 261 -2.15 -5.20 11.86
N ARG A 262 -2.65 -4.19 12.58
CA ARG A 262 -2.48 -2.78 12.19
C ARG A 262 -1.08 -2.23 12.52
N VAL A 263 -0.53 -2.56 13.69
CA VAL A 263 0.72 -2.00 14.21
C VAL A 263 1.97 -2.77 13.72
N GLY A 264 1.84 -4.05 13.40
CA GLY A 264 2.95 -4.87 12.88
C GLY A 264 3.99 -5.28 13.93
N PRO A 265 5.03 -6.05 13.56
CA PRO A 265 6.01 -6.60 14.50
C PRO A 265 6.90 -5.54 15.14
N ARG A 266 7.30 -5.75 16.42
CA ARG A 266 8.06 -4.78 17.23
C ARG A 266 9.56 -5.01 17.08
N THR A 267 10.08 -4.81 15.85
CA THR A 267 11.49 -5.08 15.49
C THR A 267 12.25 -3.79 15.21
N ALA A 268 13.59 -3.86 15.26
CA ALA A 268 14.47 -2.78 14.82
C ALA A 268 14.25 -2.42 13.34
N LYS A 269 14.00 -3.40 12.46
CA LYS A 269 13.67 -3.18 11.04
C LYS A 269 12.40 -2.36 10.85
N SER A 270 11.40 -2.56 11.72
CA SER A 270 10.17 -1.78 11.74
C SER A 270 10.34 -0.41 12.43
N GLY A 271 11.56 -0.05 12.84
CA GLY A 271 11.91 1.23 13.45
C GLY A 271 11.83 1.25 14.98
N TYR A 272 11.39 0.18 15.63
CA TYR A 272 11.27 0.17 17.09
C TYR A 272 12.63 0.19 17.77
N ARG A 273 12.69 0.92 18.89
CA ARG A 273 13.89 1.13 19.71
C ARG A 273 13.78 0.41 21.03
N GLU A 274 14.92 0.18 21.66
CA GLU A 274 14.99 -0.43 22.98
C GLU A 274 14.49 0.53 24.07
N ALA A 275 13.57 0.04 24.89
CA ALA A 275 13.02 0.73 26.06
C ALA A 275 12.54 -0.33 27.06
N ILE A 276 12.16 0.08 28.27
CA ILE A 276 11.69 -0.86 29.29
C ILE A 276 10.40 -1.56 28.84
N ILE A 277 10.41 -2.89 28.89
CA ILE A 277 9.28 -3.82 28.68
C ILE A 277 9.06 -4.67 29.92
N ILE A 278 7.97 -5.45 29.93
CA ILE A 278 7.75 -6.50 30.93
C ILE A 278 7.99 -7.84 30.24
N GLU A 279 8.97 -8.60 30.73
CA GLU A 279 9.27 -9.96 30.28
C GLU A 279 9.41 -10.86 31.50
N SER A 280 8.83 -12.06 31.47
CA SER A 280 8.92 -13.02 32.59
C SER A 280 8.58 -12.43 33.98
N ASN A 281 7.64 -11.47 34.02
CA ASN A 281 7.21 -10.74 35.23
C ASN A 281 8.27 -9.81 35.85
N VAL A 282 9.25 -9.36 35.07
CA VAL A 282 10.23 -8.34 35.46
C VAL A 282 10.35 -7.26 34.40
N PHE A 283 10.73 -6.07 34.83
CA PHE A 283 11.00 -4.95 33.93
C PHE A 283 12.42 -5.08 33.38
N VAL A 284 12.56 -5.21 32.07
CA VAL A 284 13.84 -5.37 31.38
C VAL A 284 13.89 -4.48 30.12
N PRO A 285 15.06 -4.08 29.63
CA PRO A 285 15.20 -3.47 28.31
C PRO A 285 14.72 -4.43 27.20
N GLY A 286 14.01 -3.89 26.21
CA GLY A 286 13.59 -4.64 25.03
C GLY A 286 12.97 -3.76 23.95
N LEU A 287 12.79 -4.32 22.75
CA LEU A 287 12.25 -3.57 21.61
C LEU A 287 10.76 -3.25 21.76
N GLY A 288 10.38 -2.03 21.44
CA GLY A 288 8.97 -1.62 21.45
C GLY A 288 8.41 -1.30 22.84
N GLY A 289 9.28 -1.06 23.84
CA GLY A 289 8.87 -0.50 25.12
C GLY A 289 8.02 0.76 24.91
N GLY A 290 6.83 0.79 25.52
CA GLY A 290 5.81 1.82 25.35
C GLY A 290 4.59 1.40 24.51
N VAL A 291 4.69 0.37 23.66
CA VAL A 291 3.56 -0.03 22.78
C VAL A 291 2.33 -0.52 23.57
N CYS A 292 2.52 -1.18 24.72
CA CYS A 292 1.38 -1.59 25.55
C CYS A 292 0.59 -0.41 26.15
N GLN A 293 1.19 0.78 26.27
CA GLN A 293 0.46 1.99 26.63
C GLN A 293 -0.44 2.45 25.47
N VAL A 294 0.02 2.26 24.23
CA VAL A 294 -0.76 2.57 23.03
C VAL A 294 -1.99 1.67 22.92
N SER A 295 -1.83 0.34 23.09
CA SER A 295 -2.96 -0.59 23.12
C SER A 295 -3.91 -0.32 24.28
N SER A 296 -3.39 -0.01 25.48
CA SER A 296 -4.22 0.33 26.63
C SER A 296 -4.99 1.63 26.42
N THR A 297 -4.40 2.63 25.76
CA THR A 297 -5.11 3.87 25.40
C THR A 297 -6.24 3.55 24.43
N LEU A 298 -5.96 2.78 23.37
CA LEU A 298 -6.97 2.36 22.40
C LEU A 298 -8.10 1.58 23.07
N TYR A 299 -7.78 0.61 23.92
CA TYR A 299 -8.75 -0.19 24.66
C TYR A 299 -9.73 0.69 25.44
N ASN A 300 -9.23 1.71 26.14
CA ASN A 300 -10.09 2.62 26.88
C ASN A 300 -10.95 3.50 25.97
N THR A 301 -10.40 4.02 24.87
CA THR A 301 -11.20 4.76 23.87
C THR A 301 -12.31 3.88 23.30
N VAL A 302 -12.00 2.64 22.93
CA VAL A 302 -12.94 1.64 22.40
C VAL A 302 -14.03 1.30 23.42
N LEU A 303 -13.67 1.11 24.69
CA LEU A 303 -14.63 0.88 25.76
C LEU A 303 -15.60 2.06 25.91
N LEU A 304 -15.08 3.30 25.89
CA LEU A 304 -15.87 4.53 26.00
C LEU A 304 -16.75 4.78 24.78
N ALA A 305 -16.36 4.32 23.59
CA ALA A 305 -17.23 4.27 22.41
C ALA A 305 -18.35 3.21 22.52
N GLY A 306 -18.32 2.36 23.55
CA GLY A 306 -19.29 1.28 23.75
C GLY A 306 -19.19 0.18 22.69
N LEU A 307 -17.99 0.00 22.14
CA LEU A 307 -17.66 -1.05 21.17
C LEU A 307 -17.44 -2.41 21.86
N GLU A 308 -17.61 -3.49 21.11
CA GLU A 308 -17.44 -4.85 21.62
C GLU A 308 -15.96 -5.27 21.62
N ILE A 309 -15.45 -5.73 22.77
CA ILE A 309 -14.10 -6.27 22.88
C ILE A 309 -14.15 -7.76 22.58
N THR A 310 -13.42 -8.21 21.57
CA THR A 310 -13.41 -9.61 21.13
C THR A 310 -12.16 -10.36 21.59
N GLU A 311 -11.06 -9.65 21.88
CA GLU A 311 -9.86 -10.22 22.49
C GLU A 311 -9.16 -9.15 23.31
N ARG A 312 -8.77 -9.49 24.55
CA ARG A 312 -7.96 -8.64 25.41
C ARG A 312 -7.28 -9.46 26.49
N SER A 313 -6.02 -9.16 26.78
CA SER A 313 -5.26 -9.69 27.93
C SER A 313 -4.84 -8.56 28.87
N ASN A 314 -4.77 -8.81 30.19
CA ASN A 314 -4.10 -7.90 31.12
C ASN A 314 -2.60 -8.17 31.19
N HIS A 315 -1.85 -7.17 31.64
CA HIS A 315 -0.45 -7.33 32.04
C HIS A 315 -0.35 -8.22 33.28
N SER A 316 0.77 -8.93 33.41
CA SER A 316 1.06 -9.72 34.59
C SER A 316 1.40 -8.89 35.82
N LEU A 317 1.91 -7.66 35.63
CA LEU A 317 2.22 -6.69 36.67
C LEU A 317 1.30 -5.46 36.55
N ALA A 318 1.00 -4.82 37.68
CA ALA A 318 0.25 -3.57 37.67
C ALA A 318 1.05 -2.46 36.98
N ILE A 319 0.40 -1.71 36.10
CA ILE A 319 0.98 -0.56 35.40
C ILE A 319 0.29 0.74 35.84
N THR A 320 0.93 1.88 35.65
CA THR A 320 0.53 3.17 36.26
C THR A 320 -0.17 4.14 35.32
N TYR A 321 -0.07 3.93 34.00
CA TYR A 321 -0.61 4.88 33.00
C TYR A 321 -2.12 4.73 32.74
N VAL A 322 -2.77 3.69 33.28
CA VAL A 322 -4.23 3.54 33.33
C VAL A 322 -4.65 2.87 34.64
N PRO A 323 -5.91 3.03 35.10
CA PRO A 323 -6.39 2.33 36.30
C PRO A 323 -6.34 0.81 36.16
N LEU A 324 -6.35 0.10 37.28
CA LEU A 324 -6.36 -1.37 37.31
C LEU A 324 -7.54 -1.94 36.52
N GLY A 325 -7.36 -3.08 35.86
CA GLY A 325 -8.37 -3.72 35.02
C GLY A 325 -8.65 -3.02 33.69
N ARG A 326 -8.00 -1.88 33.42
CA ARG A 326 -8.20 -1.06 32.22
C ARG A 326 -7.01 -1.06 31.26
N ASP A 327 -6.03 -1.92 31.48
CA ASP A 327 -4.89 -2.12 30.60
C ASP A 327 -5.19 -3.15 29.51
N ALA A 328 -4.44 -3.15 28.42
CA ALA A 328 -4.49 -4.19 27.39
C ALA A 328 -3.06 -4.55 26.97
N ALA A 329 -2.57 -5.71 27.42
CA ALA A 329 -1.27 -6.24 27.06
C ALA A 329 -1.29 -6.80 25.64
N VAL A 330 -0.24 -6.49 24.87
CA VAL A 330 -0.07 -6.98 23.50
C VAL A 330 1.35 -7.49 23.30
N SER A 331 1.47 -8.60 22.59
CA SER A 331 2.72 -9.21 22.15
C SER A 331 2.49 -9.77 20.76
N TYR A 332 3.27 -9.32 19.78
CA TYR A 332 3.06 -9.69 18.38
C TYR A 332 3.18 -11.20 18.20
N GLY A 333 2.15 -11.83 17.62
CA GLY A 333 2.07 -13.29 17.44
C GLY A 333 1.47 -14.06 18.61
N TYR A 334 1.22 -13.44 19.78
CA TYR A 334 0.73 -14.13 20.98
C TYR A 334 -0.48 -13.48 21.64
N GLN A 335 -0.38 -12.18 21.99
CA GLN A 335 -1.45 -11.44 22.69
C GLN A 335 -1.88 -10.25 21.84
N ASP A 336 -3.17 -10.16 21.52
CA ASP A 336 -3.72 -9.06 20.75
C ASP A 336 -4.80 -8.28 21.52
N LEU A 337 -5.09 -7.08 21.03
CA LEU A 337 -6.29 -6.34 21.34
C LEU A 337 -7.16 -6.35 20.09
N LYS A 338 -8.33 -7.00 20.19
CA LYS A 338 -9.32 -7.01 19.11
C LYS A 338 -10.65 -6.48 19.60
N PHE A 339 -11.32 -5.74 18.73
CA PHE A 339 -12.65 -5.22 18.99
C PHE A 339 -13.46 -5.17 17.70
N ARG A 340 -14.78 -5.25 17.82
CA ARG A 340 -15.71 -5.16 16.69
C ARG A 340 -16.35 -3.77 16.65
N ASN A 341 -16.44 -3.20 15.46
CA ASN A 341 -17.37 -2.10 15.23
C ASN A 341 -18.80 -2.64 15.18
N ASN A 342 -19.46 -2.76 16.33
CA ASN A 342 -20.85 -3.19 16.45
C ASN A 342 -21.86 -2.03 16.26
N LEU A 343 -21.45 -0.91 15.66
CA LEU A 343 -22.34 0.18 15.25
C LEU A 343 -22.86 -0.07 13.83
N LYS A 344 -23.84 0.75 13.42
CA LYS A 344 -24.44 0.70 12.07
C LYS A 344 -23.65 1.53 11.05
N SER A 345 -22.83 2.47 11.52
CA SER A 345 -22.00 3.36 10.70
C SER A 345 -20.51 3.00 10.82
N HIS A 346 -19.71 3.56 9.92
CA HIS A 346 -18.26 3.46 10.04
C HIS A 346 -17.78 4.22 11.27
N ILE A 347 -16.60 3.85 11.75
CA ILE A 347 -15.85 4.62 12.74
C ILE A 347 -14.44 4.92 12.22
N TYR A 348 -13.85 5.99 12.74
CA TYR A 348 -12.53 6.46 12.32
C TYR A 348 -11.65 6.79 13.52
N ILE A 349 -10.44 6.22 13.56
CA ILE A 349 -9.49 6.41 14.66
C ILE A 349 -8.53 7.55 14.33
N LYS A 350 -8.44 8.53 15.22
CA LYS A 350 -7.38 9.56 15.23
C LYS A 350 -6.52 9.41 16.47
N THR A 351 -5.22 9.63 16.31
CA THR A 351 -4.25 9.61 17.40
C THR A 351 -3.47 10.92 17.45
N TYR A 352 -3.25 11.44 18.64
CA TYR A 352 -2.49 12.67 18.88
C TYR A 352 -1.41 12.37 19.92
N VAL A 353 -0.15 12.59 19.57
CA VAL A 353 1.00 12.37 20.45
C VAL A 353 1.79 13.67 20.57
N GLY A 354 1.99 14.14 21.78
CA GLY A 354 2.76 15.35 22.05
C GLY A 354 2.76 15.72 23.52
N LYS A 355 3.78 16.48 23.95
CA LYS A 355 3.88 17.02 25.32
C LYS A 355 3.69 15.97 26.42
N GLY A 356 4.29 14.78 26.24
CA GLY A 356 4.18 13.67 27.20
C GLY A 356 2.78 13.06 27.32
N SER A 357 1.95 13.19 26.29
CA SER A 357 0.59 12.64 26.28
C SER A 357 0.28 11.93 24.96
N LEU A 358 -0.53 10.88 25.07
CA LEU A 358 -1.13 10.16 23.94
C LEU A 358 -2.64 10.22 24.10
N THR A 359 -3.32 10.84 23.14
CA THR A 359 -4.78 10.90 23.06
C THR A 359 -5.24 10.11 21.85
N MET A 360 -6.26 9.27 22.04
CA MET A 360 -6.93 8.58 20.94
C MET A 360 -8.41 8.95 20.92
N LYS A 361 -8.91 9.28 19.74
CA LYS A 361 -10.30 9.63 19.49
C LYS A 361 -10.90 8.66 18.49
N ILE A 362 -12.15 8.28 18.72
CA ILE A 362 -12.97 7.58 17.74
C ILE A 362 -14.03 8.56 17.26
N PHE A 363 -14.04 8.80 15.96
CA PHE A 363 -15.07 9.52 15.24
C PHE A 363 -16.09 8.53 14.67
N GLY A 364 -17.35 8.93 14.57
CA GLY A 364 -18.44 8.10 14.06
C GLY A 364 -19.74 8.89 14.01
N ASN A 365 -20.87 8.19 13.93
CA ASN A 365 -22.18 8.82 14.02
C ASN A 365 -22.49 9.18 15.48
N THR A 366 -22.56 10.47 15.79
CA THR A 366 -22.85 11.01 17.11
C THR A 366 -24.21 10.60 17.67
N GLN A 367 -25.19 10.27 16.81
CA GLN A 367 -26.48 9.73 17.25
C GLN A 367 -26.37 8.32 17.82
N GLN A 368 -25.30 7.58 17.48
CA GLN A 368 -25.03 6.24 18.00
C GLN A 368 -24.13 6.25 19.25
N ARG A 369 -23.75 7.45 19.72
CA ARG A 369 -22.92 7.62 20.92
C ARG A 369 -23.67 7.08 22.14
N LYS A 370 -23.00 6.23 22.92
CA LYS A 370 -23.51 5.66 24.17
C LYS A 370 -22.98 6.46 25.36
N ASN A 371 -23.77 6.59 26.42
CA ASN A 371 -23.27 7.10 27.69
C ASN A 371 -22.56 5.95 28.43
N VAL A 372 -21.23 5.97 28.42
CA VAL A 372 -20.40 4.90 28.99
C VAL A 372 -19.55 5.43 30.13
N SER A 373 -19.62 4.76 31.28
CA SER A 373 -18.65 4.91 32.37
C SER A 373 -17.98 3.58 32.70
N LEU A 374 -16.81 3.66 33.33
CA LEU A 374 -15.98 2.50 33.66
C LEU A 374 -15.74 2.48 35.17
N GLU A 375 -15.94 1.32 35.77
CA GLU A 375 -15.76 1.11 37.21
C GLU A 375 -14.76 -0.02 37.44
N THR A 376 -13.98 0.06 38.50
CA THR A 376 -13.03 -0.98 38.90
C THR A 376 -13.19 -1.24 40.39
N VAL A 377 -13.41 -2.50 40.73
CA VAL A 377 -13.48 -2.97 42.11
C VAL A 377 -12.19 -3.71 42.42
N VAL A 378 -11.47 -3.28 43.44
CA VAL A 378 -10.29 -3.99 43.95
C VAL A 378 -10.76 -5.05 44.94
N ASN A 379 -10.76 -6.31 44.50
CA ASN A 379 -11.23 -7.43 45.30
C ASN A 379 -10.24 -7.79 46.42
N SER A 380 -8.93 -7.71 46.12
CA SER A 380 -7.88 -7.98 47.10
C SER A 380 -6.55 -7.31 46.73
N VAL A 381 -5.81 -6.88 47.75
CA VAL A 381 -4.42 -6.39 47.62
C VAL A 381 -3.47 -7.46 48.15
N ILE A 382 -2.38 -7.71 47.42
CA ILE A 382 -1.39 -8.75 47.75
C ILE A 382 -0.06 -8.06 48.02
N ASN A 383 0.43 -8.14 49.25
CA ASN A 383 1.68 -7.50 49.63
C ASN A 383 2.89 -8.28 49.08
N PRO A 384 3.97 -7.58 48.69
CA PRO A 384 5.21 -8.21 48.27
C PRO A 384 5.88 -8.95 49.44
N LYS A 385 6.57 -10.06 49.16
CA LYS A 385 7.43 -10.70 50.17
C LYS A 385 8.75 -9.95 50.28
N VAL A 386 9.39 -10.02 51.45
CA VAL A 386 10.75 -9.52 51.63
C VAL A 386 11.73 -10.67 51.49
N THR A 387 12.62 -10.59 50.51
CA THR A 387 13.73 -11.54 50.31
C THR A 387 15.03 -10.85 50.72
N THR A 388 15.83 -11.51 51.55
CA THR A 388 17.13 -11.00 51.97
C THR A 388 18.25 -11.54 51.09
N LYS A 389 19.28 -10.72 50.86
CA LYS A 389 20.51 -11.09 50.14
C LYS A 389 21.71 -10.62 50.95
N ASP A 390 22.65 -11.51 51.24
CA ASP A 390 23.82 -11.15 52.03
C ASP A 390 24.72 -10.18 51.24
N ASP A 391 25.24 -9.15 51.93
CA ASP A 391 26.15 -8.16 51.38
C ASP A 391 27.42 -8.08 52.24
N PRO A 392 28.56 -8.62 51.75
CA PRO A 392 29.83 -8.63 52.50
C PRO A 392 30.49 -7.25 52.57
N ASN A 393 29.99 -6.25 51.85
CA ASN A 393 30.51 -4.88 51.92
C ASN A 393 29.73 -4.02 52.92
N LEU A 394 28.54 -4.45 53.31
CA LEU A 394 27.67 -3.74 54.24
C LEU A 394 27.92 -4.23 55.68
N LEU A 395 28.03 -3.28 56.62
CA LEU A 395 28.26 -3.60 58.04
C LEU A 395 27.13 -4.43 58.62
N LYS A 396 27.49 -5.40 59.46
CA LYS A 396 26.55 -6.25 60.19
C LYS A 396 25.52 -5.41 60.95
N GLY A 397 24.24 -5.75 60.81
CA GLY A 397 23.12 -5.00 61.36
C GLY A 397 22.65 -3.80 60.52
N LYS A 398 23.33 -3.48 59.42
CA LYS A 398 22.81 -2.52 58.41
C LYS A 398 22.08 -3.26 57.30
N THR A 399 21.04 -2.63 56.77
CA THR A 399 20.26 -3.15 55.65
C THR A 399 20.07 -2.06 54.59
N VAL A 400 20.13 -2.45 53.31
CA VAL A 400 19.86 -1.55 52.19
C VAL A 400 18.79 -2.19 51.30
N VAL A 401 17.73 -1.45 50.98
CA VAL A 401 16.73 -1.92 50.02
C VAL A 401 17.34 -1.88 48.61
N GLU A 402 17.59 -3.04 48.01
CA GLU A 402 18.07 -3.16 46.63
C GLU A 402 16.91 -2.98 45.64
N LYS A 403 15.75 -3.56 45.95
CA LYS A 403 14.53 -3.46 45.15
C LYS A 403 13.34 -3.29 46.07
N ALA A 404 12.55 -2.22 45.88
CA ALA A 404 11.44 -1.88 46.77
C ALA A 404 10.25 -2.87 46.75
N GLY A 405 10.14 -3.71 45.71
CA GLY A 405 8.97 -4.54 45.47
C GLY A 405 7.72 -3.73 45.07
N ALA A 406 6.65 -4.41 44.70
CA ALA A 406 5.38 -3.80 44.33
C ALA A 406 4.20 -4.69 44.71
N LYS A 407 3.08 -4.07 45.09
CA LYS A 407 1.84 -4.79 45.44
C LYS A 407 1.22 -5.46 44.22
N GLY A 408 0.64 -6.63 44.45
CA GLY A 408 -0.24 -7.33 43.51
C GLY A 408 -1.71 -7.06 43.81
N TYR A 409 -2.58 -7.40 42.87
CA TYR A 409 -4.01 -7.08 42.95
C TYR A 409 -4.86 -8.15 42.28
N ARG A 410 -6.06 -8.39 42.83
CA ARG A 410 -7.18 -9.00 42.10
C ARG A 410 -8.25 -7.94 41.93
N VAL A 411 -8.67 -7.66 40.71
CA VAL A 411 -9.66 -6.61 40.42
C VAL A 411 -10.73 -7.09 39.45
N THR A 412 -11.93 -6.54 39.59
CA THR A 412 -13.03 -6.73 38.66
C THR A 412 -13.32 -5.40 37.97
N ALA A 413 -13.30 -5.38 36.64
CA ALA A 413 -13.63 -4.21 35.84
C ALA A 413 -15.06 -4.33 35.29
N TYR A 414 -15.80 -3.23 35.34
CA TYR A 414 -17.15 -3.13 34.80
C TYR A 414 -17.26 -1.97 33.81
N ARG A 415 -18.18 -2.12 32.85
CA ARG A 415 -18.64 -1.06 31.96
C ARG A 415 -20.10 -0.80 32.22
N ILE A 416 -20.46 0.45 32.44
CA ILE A 416 -21.84 0.87 32.65
C ILE A 416 -22.26 1.60 31.37
N ILE A 417 -23.21 1.04 30.63
CA ILE A 417 -23.75 1.65 29.41
C ILE A 417 -25.21 2.02 29.70
N ASN A 418 -25.54 3.30 29.62
CA ASN A 418 -26.90 3.80 29.85
C ASN A 418 -27.51 3.27 31.17
N GLY A 419 -26.71 3.19 32.23
CA GLY A 419 -27.09 2.67 33.55
C GLY A 419 -26.99 1.14 33.73
N SER A 420 -26.86 0.36 32.65
CA SER A 420 -26.71 -1.09 32.75
C SER A 420 -25.24 -1.47 33.01
N LYS A 421 -24.97 -2.10 34.16
CA LYS A 421 -23.63 -2.59 34.54
C LYS A 421 -23.32 -3.93 33.88
N GLN A 422 -22.21 -3.99 33.15
CA GLN A 422 -21.71 -5.17 32.46
C GLN A 422 -20.32 -5.53 32.99
N LEU A 423 -20.09 -6.80 33.30
CA LEU A 423 -18.76 -7.30 33.63
C LEU A 423 -17.86 -7.21 32.39
N LEU A 424 -16.70 -6.56 32.50
CA LEU A 424 -15.68 -6.56 31.46
C LEU A 424 -14.66 -7.68 31.65
N SER A 425 -14.08 -7.76 32.85
CA SER A 425 -13.02 -8.72 33.13
C SER A 425 -12.74 -8.86 34.63
N GLN A 426 -12.19 -10.01 35.00
CA GLN A 426 -11.52 -10.22 36.28
C GLN A 426 -10.02 -10.36 36.00
N ASN A 427 -9.21 -9.62 36.74
CA ASN A 427 -7.79 -9.46 36.46
C ASN A 427 -6.97 -9.83 37.68
N TYR A 428 -5.81 -10.42 37.44
CA TYR A 428 -4.82 -10.73 38.45
C TYR A 428 -3.47 -10.12 38.06
N TYR A 429 -2.94 -9.28 38.95
CA TYR A 429 -1.63 -8.68 38.86
C TYR A 429 -0.75 -9.24 39.98
N ARG A 430 0.41 -9.76 39.62
CA ARG A 430 1.37 -10.37 40.55
C ARG A 430 2.06 -9.29 41.38
N PRO A 431 2.29 -9.51 42.69
CA PRO A 431 3.24 -8.69 43.43
C PRO A 431 4.66 -8.95 42.92
N THR A 432 5.55 -7.99 43.13
CA THR A 432 6.99 -8.19 42.95
C THR A 432 7.67 -8.08 44.29
N ASP A 433 8.49 -9.06 44.66
CA ASP A 433 9.10 -9.11 45.99
C ASP A 433 10.11 -7.98 46.19
N GLN A 434 10.20 -7.52 47.44
CA GLN A 434 11.21 -6.59 47.92
C GLN A 434 12.51 -7.36 48.14
N VAL A 435 13.63 -6.84 47.65
CA VAL A 435 14.95 -7.40 47.90
C VAL A 435 15.72 -6.47 48.83
N VAL A 436 16.14 -6.99 49.97
CA VAL A 436 16.91 -6.24 50.99
C VAL A 436 18.28 -6.87 51.11
N ARG A 437 19.33 -6.07 50.91
CA ARG A 437 20.69 -6.46 51.22
C ARG A 437 20.93 -6.34 52.72
N VAL A 438 21.46 -7.40 53.32
CA VAL A 438 21.77 -7.45 54.76
C VAL A 438 23.28 -7.53 54.93
N GLY A 439 23.85 -6.64 55.73
CA GLY A 439 25.28 -6.58 55.93
C GLY A 439 25.82 -7.77 56.70
N THR A 440 26.92 -8.33 56.20
CA THR A 440 27.66 -9.43 56.84
C THR A 440 29.09 -9.04 57.21
N LYS A 441 29.50 -7.80 56.92
CA LYS A 441 30.83 -7.28 57.28
C LYS A 441 30.89 -7.01 58.78
N GLU A 442 31.72 -7.76 59.49
CA GLU A 442 31.99 -7.47 60.90
C GLU A 442 32.64 -6.08 61.02
N PRO A 443 32.26 -5.27 62.03
CA PRO A 443 32.95 -4.01 62.31
C PRO A 443 34.44 -4.29 62.54
N SER A 444 35.32 -3.61 61.82
CA SER A 444 36.74 -3.62 62.17
C SER A 444 36.86 -3.05 63.58
N ALA A 445 37.37 -3.84 64.52
CA ALA A 445 37.60 -3.39 65.88
C ALA A 445 38.40 -2.07 65.85
N GLU A 446 37.89 -1.03 66.52
CA GLU A 446 38.67 0.18 66.72
C GLU A 446 39.99 -0.18 67.43
N PRO A 447 41.13 0.42 67.06
CA PRO A 447 42.33 0.29 67.86
C PRO A 447 42.02 0.83 69.26
N ARG A 448 42.22 0.00 70.29
CA ARG A 448 42.03 0.39 71.69
C ARG A 448 42.80 1.70 71.96
N PRO A 449 42.24 2.67 72.69
CA PRO A 449 43.00 3.84 73.09
C PRO A 449 44.20 3.39 73.94
N ASN A 450 45.37 3.90 73.59
CA ASN A 450 46.61 3.72 74.35
C ASN A 450 46.36 4.14 75.82
N PRO A 451 46.91 3.43 76.83
CA PRO A 451 46.77 3.85 78.22
C PRO A 451 47.36 5.25 78.41
N ASN A 452 46.57 6.09 79.09
CA ASN A 452 46.80 7.51 79.36
C ASN A 452 48.22 7.78 79.93
N PRO A 453 48.93 8.86 79.51
CA PRO A 453 50.12 9.33 80.22
C PRO A 453 49.74 10.02 81.54
N GLU A 454 50.63 9.93 82.53
CA GLU A 454 50.48 10.44 83.92
C GLU A 454 50.11 11.94 84.02
N PRO A 455 49.44 12.37 85.11
CA PRO A 455 48.98 13.75 85.27
C PRO A 455 50.13 14.72 85.59
N LYS A 456 50.17 15.87 84.91
CA LYS A 456 50.98 17.05 85.26
C LYS A 456 50.24 17.94 86.28
N PRO A 457 50.96 18.66 87.17
CA PRO A 457 50.35 19.40 88.27
C PRO A 457 49.65 20.71 87.84
N GLU A 458 48.62 21.07 88.63
CA GLU A 458 47.69 22.20 88.47
C GLU A 458 48.35 23.60 88.46
N PRO A 459 47.86 24.56 87.65
CA PRO A 459 48.16 25.98 87.78
C PRO A 459 47.15 26.73 88.68
N GLU A 460 47.65 27.75 89.38
CA GLU A 460 46.94 28.64 90.31
C GLU A 460 45.78 29.47 89.69
N PRO A 461 44.78 29.90 90.51
CA PRO A 461 43.55 30.52 90.04
C PRO A 461 43.72 31.99 89.62
N LYS A 462 43.05 32.37 88.52
CA LYS A 462 42.92 33.77 88.05
C LYS A 462 41.60 34.42 88.54
N PRO A 463 41.55 35.77 88.66
CA PRO A 463 40.43 36.53 89.26
C PRO A 463 39.18 36.65 88.35
N PRO A 464 38.02 37.05 88.91
CA PRO A 464 36.71 36.93 88.27
C PRO A 464 36.43 37.93 87.14
N GLU A 465 35.58 37.50 86.20
CA GLU A 465 35.08 38.21 85.01
C GLU A 465 34.16 39.42 85.33
N PRO A 466 34.14 40.45 84.48
CA PRO A 466 33.12 41.51 84.49
C PRO A 466 31.83 41.12 83.73
N GLU A 467 30.70 41.67 84.20
CA GLU A 467 29.33 41.46 83.67
C GLU A 467 29.13 41.98 82.22
N PRO A 468 28.19 41.38 81.46
CA PRO A 468 27.90 41.77 80.07
C PRO A 468 27.06 43.05 79.93
N GLU A 469 27.39 43.87 78.93
CA GLU A 469 26.61 45.04 78.48
C GLU A 469 25.30 44.64 77.75
N PRO A 470 24.23 45.46 77.84
CA PRO A 470 22.90 45.16 77.28
C PRO A 470 22.78 45.40 75.76
N GLU A 471 21.87 44.62 75.14
CA GLU A 471 21.53 44.61 73.71
C GLU A 471 21.02 45.95 73.15
N PRO A 472 21.34 46.32 71.89
CA PRO A 472 20.72 47.43 71.20
C PRO A 472 19.39 47.08 70.51
N GLU A 473 18.40 47.97 70.65
CA GLU A 473 17.08 47.97 70.00
C GLU A 473 17.12 48.36 68.50
N PRO A 474 16.09 48.01 67.70
CA PRO A 474 16.12 48.00 66.23
C PRO A 474 15.85 49.35 65.55
N GLU A 475 16.46 49.57 64.37
CA GLU A 475 16.17 50.70 63.47
C GLU A 475 14.88 50.49 62.63
N PRO A 476 14.08 51.55 62.39
CA PRO A 476 12.84 51.47 61.62
C PRO A 476 13.01 51.65 60.10
N GLU A 477 12.09 51.04 59.33
CA GLU A 477 11.91 51.17 57.88
C GLU A 477 11.55 52.61 57.44
N PRO A 478 11.90 53.02 56.21
CA PRO A 478 11.23 54.11 55.51
C PRO A 478 10.26 53.62 54.42
N GLU A 479 9.01 54.06 54.51
CA GLU A 479 8.03 54.13 53.41
C GLU A 479 8.30 55.38 52.54
N THR A 480 8.44 55.21 51.22
CA THR A 480 7.67 55.92 50.15
C THR A 480 8.08 55.47 48.75
#